data_AF-A0A4P1RYV0-F1
#
_entry.id   AF-A0A4P1RYV0-F1
#
_cell.length_a   1.000
_cell.length_b   1.000
_cell.length_c   1.000
_cell.angle_alpha   90.00
_cell.angle_beta   90.00
_cell.angle_gamma   90.00
#
_symmetry.space_group_name_H-M   'P 1'
#
loop_
_entity.id
_entity.type
_entity.pdbx_description
1 polymer ?
#
loop_
_entity_poly.entity_id
_entity_poly.type
_entity_poly.pdbx_seq_one_letter_code
_entity_poly.pdbx_strand_id
1 'polypeptide(L)'
;KAGLDMFSRVMMEEKSTGLQVISVAPGIIETDMQRSIRDLKPEQFPLVDRFVAYKSSGSLKTPEQTAKEIVNIIENPTDFDVIVSL
;
A
#
# COMPACT_ATOMS: atom_id res chain seq x y z
N LYS A 1 -4.68 9.49 0.80
CA LYS A 1 -3.35 9.01 0.36
C LYS A 1 -2.54 10.13 -0.29
N ALA A 2 -3.09 10.83 -1.29
CA ALA A 2 -2.42 11.93 -1.99
C ALA A 2 -1.68 12.97 -1.10
N GLY A 3 -2.23 13.34 0.07
CA GLY A 3 -1.54 14.25 1.00
C GLY A 3 -0.22 13.70 1.56
N LEU A 4 -0.18 12.41 1.91
CA LEU A 4 1.04 11.74 2.37
C LEU A 4 2.06 11.56 1.24
N ASP A 5 1.59 11.32 0.02
CA ASP A 5 2.44 11.20 -1.16
C ASP A 5 3.13 12.54 -1.46
N MET A 6 2.37 13.64 -1.44
CA MET A 6 2.93 14.97 -1.64
C MET A 6 3.89 15.36 -0.51
N PHE A 7 3.54 15.06 0.75
CA PHE A 7 4.43 15.31 1.88
C PHE A 7 5.76 14.57 1.72
N SER A 8 5.72 13.30 1.32
CA SER A 8 6.94 12.50 1.08
C SER A 8 7.82 13.09 -0.02
N ARG A 9 7.21 13.59 -1.11
CA ARG A 9 7.92 14.29 -2.19
C ARG A 9 8.61 15.56 -1.70
N VAL A 10 7.89 16.41 -0.97
CA VAL A 10 8.44 17.67 -0.44
C VAL A 10 9.62 17.39 0.50
N MET A 11 9.50 16.42 1.41
CA MET A 11 10.58 16.04 2.32
C MET A 11 11.86 15.60 1.59
N MET A 12 11.73 14.90 0.47
CA MET A 12 12.87 14.48 -0.36
C MET A 12 13.49 15.64 -1.14
N GLU A 13 12.69 16.60 -1.61
CA GLU A 13 13.17 17.81 -2.29
C GLU A 13 13.90 18.77 -1.34
N GLU A 14 13.53 18.79 -0.06
CA GLU A 14 14.22 19.60 0.97
C GLU A 14 15.64 19.07 1.31
N LYS A 15 16.03 17.89 0.80
CA LYS A 15 17.40 17.33 0.83
C LYS A 15 18.06 17.37 2.22
N SER A 16 17.30 17.01 3.25
CA SER A 16 17.88 16.80 4.58
C SER A 16 18.94 15.71 4.53
N THR A 17 20.19 16.05 4.88
CA THR A 17 21.32 15.13 4.77
C THR A 17 21.08 13.86 5.60
N GLY A 18 21.15 12.71 4.96
CA GLY A 18 21.00 11.40 5.63
C GLY A 18 19.55 10.94 5.87
N LEU A 19 18.54 11.63 5.34
CA LEU A 19 17.14 11.22 5.41
C LEU A 19 16.69 10.57 4.09
N GLN A 20 16.04 9.41 4.19
CA GLN A 20 15.29 8.82 3.09
C GLN A 20 13.80 8.74 3.45
N VAL A 21 12.93 9.16 2.54
CA VAL A 21 11.46 9.08 2.69
C VAL A 21 10.88 8.39 1.47
N ILE A 22 10.09 7.34 1.71
CA ILE A 22 9.40 6.57 0.66
C ILE A 22 7.94 6.35 1.09
N SER A 23 7.00 6.74 0.23
CA SER A 23 5.57 6.41 0.37
C SER A 23 5.30 5.10 -0.36
N VAL A 24 4.92 4.07 0.39
CA VAL A 24 4.66 2.74 -0.17
C VAL A 24 3.15 2.50 -0.23
N ALA A 25 2.65 2.20 -1.43
CA ALA A 25 1.32 1.68 -1.68
C ALA A 25 1.40 0.14 -1.80
N PRO A 26 1.05 -0.61 -0.75
CA PRO A 26 1.39 -2.04 -0.66
C PRO A 26 0.42 -2.97 -1.43
N GLY A 27 -0.36 -2.41 -2.35
CA GLY A 27 -1.36 -3.16 -3.12
C GLY A 27 -2.59 -3.60 -2.30
N ILE A 28 -3.27 -4.62 -2.79
CA ILE A 28 -4.47 -5.21 -2.15
C ILE A 28 -4.04 -6.51 -1.45
N ILE A 29 -4.18 -6.52 -0.13
CA ILE A 29 -3.61 -7.54 0.75
C ILE A 29 -4.74 -8.19 1.53
N GLU A 30 -4.72 -9.53 1.64
CA GLU A 30 -5.67 -10.28 2.46
C GLU A 30 -5.43 -9.99 3.95
N THR A 31 -6.10 -8.96 4.46
CA THR A 31 -6.01 -8.46 5.83
C THR A 31 -7.39 -8.45 6.51
N ASP A 32 -7.41 -8.27 7.82
CA ASP A 32 -8.67 -8.15 8.57
C ASP A 32 -9.47 -6.90 8.19
N MET A 33 -8.80 -5.82 7.75
CA MET A 33 -9.47 -4.66 7.17
C MET A 33 -10.24 -5.06 5.90
N GLN A 34 -9.60 -5.82 5.01
CA GLN A 34 -10.26 -6.26 3.78
C GLN A 34 -11.40 -7.24 4.05
N ARG A 35 -11.26 -8.10 5.08
CA ARG A 35 -12.34 -8.96 5.57
C ARG A 35 -13.53 -8.14 6.03
N SER A 36 -13.29 -7.14 6.88
CA SER A 36 -14.32 -6.24 7.39
C SER A 36 -15.08 -5.55 6.27
N ILE A 37 -14.38 -5.10 5.20
CA ILE A 37 -15.03 -4.49 4.03
C ILE A 37 -15.94 -5.48 3.31
N ARG A 38 -15.54 -6.75 3.17
CA ARG A 38 -16.35 -7.78 2.50
C ARG A 38 -17.57 -8.22 3.31
N ASP A 39 -17.56 -8.00 4.62
CA ASP A 39 -18.68 -8.32 5.52
C ASP A 39 -19.74 -7.20 5.57
N LEU A 40 -19.46 -6.03 4.96
CA LEU A 40 -20.42 -4.92 4.85
C LEU A 40 -21.50 -5.23 3.81
N LYS A 41 -22.67 -4.60 3.98
CA LYS A 41 -23.70 -4.61 2.94
C LYS A 41 -23.42 -3.57 1.85
N PRO A 42 -23.85 -3.80 0.60
CA PRO A 42 -23.67 -2.84 -0.49
C PRO A 42 -24.22 -1.43 -0.20
N GLU A 43 -25.27 -1.31 0.62
CA GLU A 43 -25.84 -0.01 1.00
C GLU A 43 -24.90 0.81 1.90
N GLN A 44 -24.02 0.14 2.66
CA GLN A 44 -23.02 0.78 3.51
C GLN A 44 -21.74 1.08 2.75
N PHE A 45 -21.43 0.26 1.75
CA PHE A 45 -20.26 0.41 0.92
C PHE A 45 -20.53 -0.15 -0.49
N PRO A 46 -20.90 0.70 -1.47
CA PRO A 46 -21.28 0.25 -2.81
C PRO A 46 -20.20 -0.53 -3.57
N LEU A 47 -18.94 -0.46 -3.11
CA LEU A 47 -17.81 -1.16 -3.71
C LEU A 47 -17.55 -2.55 -3.11
N VAL A 48 -18.38 -3.05 -2.18
CA VAL A 48 -18.22 -4.38 -1.54
C VAL A 48 -17.95 -5.47 -2.58
N ASP A 49 -18.74 -5.52 -3.65
CA ASP A 49 -18.65 -6.55 -4.69
C ASP A 49 -17.26 -6.58 -5.35
N ARG A 50 -16.61 -5.42 -5.50
CA ARG A 50 -15.24 -5.33 -6.02
C ARG A 50 -14.23 -5.98 -5.08
N PHE A 51 -14.42 -5.83 -3.76
CA PHE A 51 -13.55 -6.43 -2.75
C PHE A 51 -13.77 -7.94 -2.61
N VAL A 52 -15.01 -8.41 -2.80
CA VAL A 52 -15.33 -9.83 -2.92
C VAL A 52 -14.68 -10.42 -4.18
N ALA A 53 -14.78 -9.71 -5.31
CA ALA A 53 -14.18 -10.13 -6.57
C ALA A 53 -12.67 -10.35 -6.44
N TYR A 54 -11.93 -9.43 -5.80
CA TYR A 54 -10.49 -9.59 -5.59
C TYR A 54 -10.10 -10.87 -4.85
N LYS A 55 -10.92 -11.31 -3.88
CA LYS A 55 -10.71 -12.57 -3.17
C LYS A 55 -11.00 -13.76 -4.07
N SER A 56 -12.11 -13.72 -4.80
CA SER A 56 -12.50 -14.81 -5.70
C SER A 56 -11.54 -15.03 -6.89
N SER A 57 -10.90 -13.96 -7.37
CA SER A 57 -9.94 -14.01 -8.48
C SER A 57 -8.52 -14.40 -8.04
N GLY A 58 -8.28 -14.60 -6.74
CA GLY A 58 -6.94 -14.87 -6.21
C GLY A 58 -5.96 -13.70 -6.37
N SER A 59 -6.45 -12.47 -6.55
CA SER A 59 -5.62 -11.29 -6.82
C SER A 59 -5.04 -10.63 -5.56
N LEU A 60 -5.13 -11.31 -4.41
CA LEU A 60 -4.71 -10.77 -3.12
C LEU A 60 -3.33 -11.29 -2.76
N LYS A 61 -2.42 -10.36 -2.47
CA LYS A 61 -1.15 -10.71 -1.85
C LYS A 61 -1.39 -11.16 -0.40
N THR A 62 -0.59 -12.11 0.04
CA THR A 62 -0.50 -12.44 1.47
C THR A 62 0.24 -11.34 2.22
N PRO A 63 -0.07 -11.10 3.50
CA PRO A 63 0.71 -10.16 4.33
C PRO A 63 2.21 -10.45 4.30
N GLU A 64 2.61 -11.72 4.26
CA GLU A 64 4.01 -12.15 4.23
C GLU A 64 4.71 -11.77 2.92
N GLN A 65 4.02 -11.84 1.78
CA GLN A 65 4.57 -11.41 0.49
C GLN A 65 4.81 -9.91 0.48
N THR A 66 3.82 -9.11 0.89
CA THR A 66 3.97 -7.66 0.96
C THR A 66 5.03 -7.25 1.98
N ALA A 67 5.12 -7.93 3.12
CA ALA A 67 6.15 -7.65 4.12
C ALA A 67 7.57 -7.83 3.54
N LYS A 68 7.82 -8.88 2.75
CA LYS A 68 9.11 -9.09 2.08
C LYS A 68 9.45 -7.97 1.11
N GLU A 69 8.46 -7.51 0.34
CA GLU A 69 8.63 -6.38 -0.59
C GLU A 69 8.97 -5.08 0.17
N ILE A 70 8.30 -4.81 1.30
CA ILE A 70 8.60 -3.66 2.16
C ILE A 70 10.01 -3.75 2.78
N VAL A 71 10.41 -4.93 3.25
CA VAL A 71 11.76 -5.15 3.80
C VAL A 71 12.82 -4.87 2.72
N ASN A 72 12.59 -5.31 1.48
CA ASN A 72 13.51 -5.01 0.37
C ASN A 72 13.65 -3.50 0.10
N ILE A 73 12.57 -2.73 0.24
CA ILE A 73 12.63 -1.25 0.14
C ILE A 73 13.46 -0.65 1.27
N ILE A 74 13.32 -1.17 2.49
CA ILE A 74 14.06 -0.69 3.66
C ILE A 74 15.55 -1.01 3.54
N GLU A 75 15.90 -2.20 3.03
CA GLU A 75 17.29 -2.65 2.87
C GLU A 75 17.98 -1.98 1.67
N ASN A 76 17.23 -1.65 0.61
CA ASN A 76 17.75 -1.05 -0.62
C ASN A 76 17.04 0.28 -0.96
N PRO A 77 17.05 1.28 -0.06
CA PRO A 77 16.21 2.47 -0.17
C PRO A 77 16.52 3.36 -1.37
N THR A 78 17.71 3.25 -1.95
CA THR A 78 18.16 4.03 -3.12
C THR A 78 17.68 3.46 -4.44
N ASP A 79 17.18 2.23 -4.45
CA ASP A 79 16.78 1.53 -5.68
C ASP A 79 15.33 1.87 -6.10
N PHE A 80 14.66 2.70 -5.31
CA PHE A 80 13.24 3.01 -5.46
C PHE A 80 12.98 4.51 -5.55
N ASP A 81 11.92 4.86 -6.29
CA ASP A 81 11.36 6.20 -6.29
C ASP A 81 10.74 6.56 -4.93
N VAL A 82 10.55 7.86 -4.68
CA VAL A 82 9.89 8.37 -3.47
C VAL A 82 8.46 7.81 -3.31
N ILE A 83 7.79 7.46 -4.41
CA ILE A 83 6.46 6.84 -4.40
C ILE A 83 6.55 5.47 -5.05
N VAL A 84 6.30 4.41 -4.28
CA VAL A 84 6.38 3.02 -4.74
C VAL A 84 5.01 2.37 -4.66
N SER A 85 4.61 1.69 -5.73
CA SER A 85 3.44 0.81 -5.73
C SER A 85 3.89 -0.64 -5.90
N LEU A 86 3.47 -1.50 -4.98
CA LEU A 86 3.77 -2.93 -4.95
C LEU A 86 2.76 -3.75 -5.76
#